data_AF-A0A4Y9JPT7-F1
#
_entry.id   AF-A0A4Y9JPT7-F1
#
_cell.length_a   1.000
_cell.length_b   1.000
_cell.length_c   1.000
_cell.angle_alpha   90.00
_cell.angle_beta   90.00
_cell.angle_gamma   90.00
#
_symmetry.space_group_name_H-M   'P 1'
#
loop_
_entity.id
_entity.type
_entity.pdbx_description
1 polymer ?
#
loop_
_entity_poly.entity_id
_entity_poly.type
_entity_poly.pdbx_seq_one_letter_code
_entity_poly.pdbx_strand_id
1 'polypeptide(L)'
;MTDFLQQDISVFVKRRPKKLSLTRQRKIIALFTNLFTSGFHLVEIVDFLKRSQLLADSYTSILSRGLMTGKSFAALLSDLQFSDVVVTQVSLAEVHGNLELSLTNIQDYLGNFIKVRKKLVEVATYPVILLGFLLAIMLGLNSYLLPQLEERNGVTRIMDYLPIVFLASVVASLVLVVLLKYWYRKSEKIRAVSLLVRLPFLGRLIQLYLTAYYAREWGNLIGQGLEMPRIIHLMQEQQSALFCSIGTELGLALDKGIAFEEHVKRYPFFKKELSLMIEYGQVKDKLGHELRLYADECWEEFFVRLTASMQLIQPLVFMFVALLIVLIYAAMLLPIYQHMEV
;
A
#
# COMPACT_ATOMS: atom_id res chain seq x y z
N MET A 1 -48.92 -12.43 -23.74
CA MET A 1 -47.46 -12.68 -23.91
C MET A 1 -46.70 -11.37 -24.16
N THR A 2 -46.94 -10.33 -23.35
CA THR A 2 -46.29 -9.02 -23.51
C THR A 2 -46.21 -8.32 -22.16
N ASP A 3 -45.62 -8.98 -21.15
CA ASP A 3 -45.42 -8.35 -19.83
C ASP A 3 -44.13 -8.83 -19.14
N PHE A 4 -43.16 -9.32 -19.93
CA PHE A 4 -41.91 -9.91 -19.43
C PHE A 4 -40.65 -9.14 -19.87
N LEU A 5 -40.81 -7.98 -20.52
CA LEU A 5 -39.70 -7.24 -21.16
C LEU A 5 -39.48 -5.80 -20.63
N GLN A 6 -40.04 -5.46 -19.47
CA GLN A 6 -39.75 -4.16 -18.82
C GLN A 6 -39.38 -4.30 -17.33
N GLN A 7 -38.75 -5.42 -16.94
CA GLN A 7 -38.03 -5.43 -15.66
C GLN A 7 -36.69 -4.72 -15.83
N ASP A 8 -36.68 -3.51 -15.31
CA ASP A 8 -35.57 -2.63 -15.00
C ASP A 8 -34.28 -3.38 -14.63
N ILE A 9 -33.31 -3.43 -15.56
CA ILE A 9 -31.98 -4.02 -15.36
C ILE A 9 -31.10 -3.13 -14.43
N SER A 10 -31.65 -2.06 -13.87
CA SER A 10 -30.93 -1.12 -13.00
C SER A 10 -30.67 -1.61 -11.57
N VAL A 11 -31.14 -2.81 -11.18
CA VAL A 11 -31.06 -3.30 -9.79
C VAL A 11 -29.72 -3.98 -9.42
N PHE A 12 -28.84 -4.29 -10.37
CA PHE A 12 -27.67 -5.14 -10.10
C PHE A 12 -26.29 -4.49 -10.24
N VAL A 13 -26.10 -3.25 -9.77
CA VAL A 13 -24.75 -2.79 -9.39
C VAL A 13 -24.80 -1.87 -8.16
N LYS A 14 -25.05 -2.43 -6.98
CA LYS A 14 -24.69 -1.79 -5.71
C LYS A 14 -23.15 -1.73 -5.64
N ARG A 15 -22.54 -0.74 -6.31
CA ARG A 15 -21.12 -0.42 -6.16
C ARG A 15 -20.93 -0.12 -4.68
N ARG A 16 -20.22 -0.98 -3.94
CA ARG A 16 -19.77 -0.65 -2.58
C ARG A 16 -19.13 0.74 -2.65
N PRO A 17 -19.54 1.71 -1.81
CA PRO A 17 -18.99 3.05 -1.86
C PRO A 17 -17.47 2.98 -1.69
N LYS A 18 -16.74 3.63 -2.58
CA LYS A 18 -15.28 3.54 -2.66
C LYS A 18 -14.71 4.21 -1.40
N LYS A 19 -13.85 3.51 -0.65
CA LYS A 19 -13.16 4.06 0.54
C LYS A 19 -12.60 5.46 0.25
N LEU A 20 -12.79 6.39 1.18
CA LEU A 20 -12.38 7.79 0.99
C LEU A 20 -10.86 7.88 0.78
N SER A 21 -10.37 8.75 -0.10
CA SER A 21 -8.93 8.89 -0.31
C SER A 21 -8.24 9.37 0.97
N LEU A 22 -7.03 8.88 1.25
CA LEU A 22 -6.28 9.20 2.48
C LEU A 22 -6.10 10.71 2.68
N THR A 23 -5.83 11.46 1.60
CA THR A 23 -5.70 12.92 1.65
C THR A 23 -7.01 13.58 2.08
N ARG A 24 -8.16 13.07 1.62
CA ARG A 24 -9.48 13.57 2.02
C ARG A 24 -9.80 13.18 3.46
N GLN A 25 -9.50 11.94 3.87
CA GLN A 25 -9.63 11.50 5.26
C GLN A 25 -8.84 12.44 6.19
N ARG A 26 -7.56 12.70 5.88
CA ARG A 26 -6.71 13.60 6.67
C ARG A 26 -7.25 15.02 6.72
N LYS A 27 -7.73 15.57 5.59
CA LYS A 27 -8.34 16.90 5.53
C LYS A 27 -9.57 16.99 6.43
N ILE A 28 -10.47 15.99 6.37
CA ILE A 28 -11.66 15.95 7.21
C ILE A 28 -11.27 15.90 8.67
N ILE A 29 -10.43 14.95 9.08
CA ILE A 29 -10.00 14.85 10.49
C ILE A 29 -9.35 16.16 10.93
N ALA A 30 -8.52 16.80 10.10
CA ALA A 30 -7.92 18.09 10.45
C ALA A 30 -8.95 19.21 10.65
N LEU A 31 -10.01 19.26 9.85
CA LEU A 31 -11.10 20.21 10.06
C LEU A 31 -11.83 19.94 11.38
N PHE A 32 -12.12 18.66 11.68
CA PHE A 32 -12.73 18.28 12.95
C PHE A 32 -11.82 18.61 14.14
N THR A 33 -10.52 18.26 14.10
CA THR A 33 -9.56 18.60 15.16
C THR A 33 -9.55 20.10 15.41
N ASN A 34 -9.37 20.92 14.37
CA ASN A 34 -9.28 22.37 14.52
C ASN A 34 -10.53 22.97 15.16
N LEU A 35 -11.72 22.49 14.78
CA LEU A 35 -12.98 22.99 15.32
C LEU A 35 -13.26 22.47 16.73
N PHE A 36 -12.93 21.22 17.03
CA PHE A 36 -13.00 20.69 18.40
C PHE A 36 -12.07 21.46 19.36
N THR A 37 -10.82 21.70 18.96
CA THR A 37 -9.86 22.52 19.73
C THR A 37 -10.36 23.96 19.89
N SER A 38 -11.15 24.47 18.95
CA SER A 38 -11.79 25.78 19.03
C SER A 38 -13.06 25.81 19.92
N GLY A 39 -13.42 24.68 20.53
CA GLY A 39 -14.55 24.55 21.46
C GLY A 39 -15.90 24.20 20.83
N PHE A 40 -15.94 23.88 19.53
CA PHE A 40 -17.21 23.52 18.87
C PHE A 40 -17.64 22.10 19.23
N HIS A 41 -18.94 21.90 19.39
CA HIS A 41 -19.56 20.59 19.53
C HIS A 41 -19.84 19.94 18.17
N LEU A 42 -19.99 18.61 18.15
CA LEU A 42 -20.11 17.83 16.91
C LEU A 42 -21.22 18.31 15.95
N VAL A 43 -22.36 18.74 16.49
CA VAL A 43 -23.48 19.29 15.70
C VAL A 43 -23.10 20.63 15.06
N GLU A 44 -22.50 21.53 15.84
CA GLU A 44 -22.04 22.85 15.38
C GLU A 44 -20.95 22.71 14.33
N ILE A 45 -20.05 21.73 14.48
CA ILE A 45 -19.01 21.42 13.50
C ILE A 45 -19.66 21.04 12.16
N VAL A 46 -20.62 20.12 12.16
CA VAL A 46 -21.27 19.67 10.91
C VAL A 46 -22.03 20.81 10.25
N ASP A 47 -22.73 21.64 11.02
CA ASP A 47 -23.43 22.81 10.50
C ASP A 47 -22.47 23.87 9.95
N PHE A 48 -21.35 24.12 10.64
CA PHE A 48 -20.30 25.02 10.16
C PHE A 48 -19.68 24.49 8.86
N LEU A 49 -19.36 23.19 8.78
CA LEU A 49 -18.77 22.57 7.58
C LEU A 49 -19.73 22.61 6.40
N LYS A 50 -21.04 22.51 6.64
CA LYS A 50 -22.09 22.67 5.63
C LYS A 50 -22.17 24.11 5.12
N ARG A 51 -22.12 25.11 6.01
CA ARG A 51 -22.22 26.54 5.64
C ARG A 51 -20.95 27.06 4.98
N SER A 52 -19.78 26.62 5.45
CA SER A 52 -18.48 27.07 4.95
C SER A 52 -18.07 26.44 3.61
N GLN A 53 -18.79 25.40 3.16
CA GLN A 53 -18.46 24.62 1.94
C GLN A 53 -17.04 24.06 1.91
N LEU A 54 -16.39 23.92 3.08
CA LEU A 54 -15.06 23.31 3.20
C LEU A 54 -15.08 21.80 2.90
N LEU A 55 -16.27 21.20 2.97
CA LEU A 55 -16.61 19.82 2.62
C LEU A 55 -17.73 19.79 1.60
N ALA A 56 -17.67 18.80 0.69
CA ALA A 56 -18.71 18.62 -0.33
C ALA A 56 -20.07 18.28 0.31
N ASP A 57 -21.15 18.79 -0.29
CA ASP A 57 -22.52 18.62 0.22
C ASP A 57 -22.94 17.17 0.39
N SER A 58 -22.39 16.26 -0.42
CA SER A 58 -22.62 14.82 -0.28
C SER A 58 -22.11 14.26 1.05
N TYR A 59 -21.03 14.81 1.61
CA TYR A 59 -20.49 14.36 2.90
C TYR A 59 -21.21 15.03 4.08
N THR A 60 -21.46 16.34 3.99
CA THR A 60 -22.15 17.08 5.05
C THR A 60 -23.61 16.62 5.20
N SER A 61 -24.29 16.27 4.10
CA SER A 61 -25.64 15.68 4.16
C SER A 61 -25.67 14.30 4.84
N ILE A 62 -24.67 13.45 4.62
CA ILE A 62 -24.52 12.16 5.33
C ILE A 62 -24.31 12.42 6.82
N LEU A 63 -23.41 13.34 7.18
CA LEU A 63 -23.11 13.71 8.56
C LEU A 63 -24.34 14.27 9.29
N SER A 64 -25.02 15.26 8.70
CA SER A 64 -26.24 15.86 9.28
C SER A 64 -27.33 14.81 9.47
N ARG A 65 -27.54 13.91 8.49
CA ARG A 65 -28.54 12.84 8.60
C ARG A 65 -28.21 11.88 9.74
N GLY A 66 -26.95 11.45 9.85
CA GLY A 66 -26.52 10.56 10.91
C GLY A 66 -26.64 11.19 12.31
N LEU A 67 -26.37 12.50 12.43
CA LEU A 67 -26.57 13.24 13.67
C LEU A 67 -28.05 13.33 14.08
N MET A 68 -28.96 13.60 13.12
CA MET A 68 -30.40 13.59 13.40
C MET A 68 -30.91 12.23 13.91
N THR A 69 -30.22 11.14 13.55
CA THR A 69 -30.51 9.79 14.04
C THR A 69 -29.78 9.41 15.33
N GLY A 70 -29.01 10.32 15.93
CA GLY A 70 -28.29 10.09 17.19
C GLY A 70 -27.05 9.19 17.07
N LYS A 71 -26.44 9.08 15.88
CA LYS A 71 -25.21 8.29 15.69
C LYS A 71 -24.01 8.93 16.41
N SER A 72 -23.12 8.09 16.95
CA SER A 72 -21.82 8.53 17.48
C SER A 72 -20.91 9.05 16.36
N PHE A 73 -19.89 9.83 16.71
CA PHE A 73 -18.92 10.35 15.75
C PHE A 73 -18.18 9.23 15.01
N ALA A 74 -17.81 8.15 15.71
CA ALA A 74 -17.22 6.99 15.06
C ALA A 74 -18.13 6.37 13.99
N ALA A 75 -19.43 6.24 14.28
CA ALA A 75 -20.41 5.72 13.33
C ALA A 75 -20.59 6.65 12.11
N LEU A 76 -20.54 7.98 12.32
CA LEU A 76 -20.56 8.96 11.22
C LEU A 76 -19.35 8.82 10.29
N LEU A 77 -18.15 8.62 10.84
CA LEU A 77 -16.95 8.40 10.04
C LEU A 77 -17.01 7.06 9.27
N SER A 78 -17.63 6.04 9.85
CA SER A 78 -17.87 4.76 9.17
C SER A 78 -18.79 4.92 7.96
N ASP A 79 -19.89 5.68 8.10
CA ASP A 79 -20.79 6.01 6.98
C ASP A 79 -20.05 6.75 5.85
N LEU A 80 -19.09 7.62 6.20
CA LEU A 80 -18.20 8.32 5.26
C LEU A 80 -17.11 7.43 4.62
N GLN A 81 -17.10 6.13 4.91
CA GLN A 81 -16.12 5.15 4.38
C GLN A 81 -14.68 5.46 4.78
N PHE A 82 -14.47 5.90 6.03
CA PHE A 82 -13.15 5.91 6.64
C PHE A 82 -12.60 4.49 6.82
N SER A 83 -11.29 4.39 7.03
CA SER A 83 -10.70 3.09 7.40
C SER A 83 -11.14 2.65 8.79
N ASP A 84 -11.31 1.34 8.98
CA ASP A 84 -11.74 0.74 10.26
C ASP A 84 -10.83 1.14 11.43
N VAL A 85 -9.52 1.30 11.18
CA VAL A 85 -8.54 1.79 12.16
C VAL A 85 -8.92 3.18 12.67
N VAL A 86 -9.24 4.12 11.78
CA VAL A 86 -9.63 5.49 12.17
C VAL A 86 -10.95 5.48 12.94
N VAL A 87 -11.93 4.72 12.46
CA VAL A 87 -13.25 4.59 13.13
C VAL A 87 -13.08 4.04 14.55
N THR A 88 -12.24 3.02 14.71
CA THR A 88 -11.96 2.39 16.00
C THR A 88 -11.28 3.36 16.96
N GLN A 89 -10.27 4.11 16.49
CA GLN A 89 -9.56 5.08 17.31
C GLN A 89 -10.49 6.20 17.80
N VAL A 90 -11.39 6.68 16.94
CA VAL A 90 -12.41 7.66 17.36
C VAL A 90 -13.40 7.05 18.35
N SER A 91 -13.86 5.81 18.12
CA SER A 91 -14.78 5.14 19.05
C SER A 91 -14.19 4.98 20.45
N LEU A 92 -12.91 4.64 20.56
CA LEU A 92 -12.21 4.54 21.84
C LEU A 92 -12.08 5.91 22.51
N ALA A 93 -11.76 6.93 21.72
CA ALA A 93 -11.65 8.30 22.20
C ALA A 93 -12.97 8.87 22.71
N GLU A 94 -14.11 8.52 22.06
CA GLU A 94 -15.46 8.88 22.54
C GLU A 94 -15.76 8.25 23.91
N VAL A 95 -15.34 6.99 24.13
CA VAL A 95 -15.56 6.29 25.41
C VAL A 95 -14.66 6.82 26.53
N HIS A 96 -13.39 7.10 26.22
CA HIS A 96 -12.38 7.51 27.20
C HIS A 96 -12.25 9.03 27.38
N GLY A 97 -13.02 9.83 26.64
CA GLY A 97 -13.10 11.28 26.81
C GLY A 97 -11.89 12.07 26.30
N ASN A 98 -11.04 11.49 25.45
CA ASN A 98 -9.85 12.16 24.91
C ASN A 98 -9.85 12.24 23.38
N LEU A 99 -10.89 12.88 22.85
CA LEU A 99 -11.10 13.06 21.40
C LEU A 99 -10.04 13.95 20.76
N GLU A 100 -9.61 15.03 21.41
CA GLU A 100 -8.66 15.97 20.83
C GLU A 100 -7.28 15.34 20.58
N LEU A 101 -6.71 14.66 21.59
CA LEU A 101 -5.45 13.96 21.44
C LEU A 101 -5.55 12.84 20.39
N SER A 102 -6.67 12.11 20.40
CA SER A 102 -6.88 11.00 19.46
C SER A 102 -7.00 11.48 18.02
N LEU A 103 -7.71 12.58 17.76
CA LEU A 103 -7.80 13.18 16.44
C LEU A 103 -6.44 13.69 15.95
N THR A 104 -5.64 14.29 16.84
CA THR A 104 -4.25 14.67 16.54
C THR A 104 -3.41 13.44 16.15
N ASN A 105 -3.48 12.36 16.93
CA ASN A 105 -2.79 11.11 16.62
C ASN A 105 -3.26 10.49 15.29
N ILE A 106 -4.55 10.56 14.97
CA ILE A 106 -5.11 10.11 13.69
C ILE A 106 -4.56 10.94 12.53
N GLN A 107 -4.43 12.27 12.70
CA GLN A 107 -3.83 13.13 11.66
C GLN A 107 -2.39 12.77 11.38
N ASP A 108 -1.60 12.49 12.42
CA ASP A 108 -0.21 12.07 12.29
C ASP A 108 -0.09 10.71 11.63
N TYR A 109 -0.92 9.74 12.04
CA TYR A 109 -1.03 8.44 11.40
C TYR A 109 -1.32 8.57 9.89
N LEU A 110 -2.39 9.28 9.51
CA LEU A 110 -2.75 9.50 8.12
C LEU A 110 -1.66 10.28 7.38
N GLY A 111 -1.01 11.25 8.03
CA GLY A 111 0.10 12.02 7.49
C GLY A 111 1.28 11.13 7.13
N ASN A 112 1.68 10.23 8.03
CA ASN A 112 2.76 9.28 7.81
C ASN A 112 2.42 8.27 6.71
N PHE A 113 1.19 7.78 6.67
CA PHE A 113 0.76 6.88 5.60
C PHE A 113 0.78 7.57 4.22
N ILE A 114 0.39 8.85 4.15
CA ILE A 114 0.51 9.66 2.93
C ILE A 114 1.98 9.85 2.53
N LYS A 115 2.88 10.14 3.48
CA LYS A 115 4.32 10.26 3.22
C LYS A 115 4.89 8.97 2.62
N VAL A 116 4.60 7.82 3.24
CA VAL A 116 5.02 6.49 2.76
C VAL A 116 4.52 6.26 1.34
N ARG A 117 3.22 6.50 1.09
CA ARG A 117 2.63 6.33 -0.24
C ARG A 117 3.27 7.26 -1.29
N LYS A 118 3.52 8.52 -0.94
CA LYS A 118 4.16 9.49 -1.83
C LYS A 118 5.56 9.02 -2.21
N LYS A 119 6.36 8.59 -1.23
CA LYS A 119 7.73 8.11 -1.48
C LYS A 119 7.76 6.82 -2.31
N LEU A 120 6.80 5.91 -2.10
CA LEU A 120 6.64 4.74 -2.97
C LEU A 120 6.34 5.12 -4.43
N VAL A 121 5.44 6.08 -4.66
CA VAL A 121 5.13 6.57 -6.01
C VAL A 121 6.34 7.24 -6.64
N GLU A 122 7.05 8.08 -5.89
CA GLU A 122 8.26 8.77 -6.35
C GLU A 122 9.32 7.77 -6.82
N VAL A 123 9.63 6.76 -6.00
CA VAL A 123 10.62 5.73 -6.32
C VAL A 123 10.20 4.85 -7.52
N ALA A 124 8.90 4.60 -7.69
CA ALA A 124 8.39 3.79 -8.81
C ALA A 124 8.21 4.56 -10.13
N THR A 125 8.09 5.89 -10.08
CA THR A 125 7.79 6.73 -11.26
C THR A 125 8.90 6.62 -12.31
N TYR A 126 10.16 6.70 -11.87
CA TYR A 126 11.30 6.71 -12.79
C TYR A 126 11.43 5.40 -13.59
N PRO A 127 11.46 4.19 -12.98
CA PRO A 127 11.51 2.93 -13.75
C PRO A 127 10.34 2.76 -14.73
N VAL A 128 9.13 3.19 -14.36
CA VAL A 128 7.94 3.06 -15.22
C VAL A 128 8.07 3.93 -16.48
N ILE A 129 8.52 5.18 -16.34
CA ILE A 129 8.77 6.08 -17.48
C ILE A 129 9.86 5.49 -18.38
N LEU A 130 10.96 5.00 -17.79
CA LEU A 130 12.09 4.45 -18.52
C LEU A 130 11.70 3.19 -19.32
N LEU A 131 10.92 2.28 -18.73
CA LEU A 131 10.40 1.10 -19.42
C LEU A 131 9.41 1.48 -20.54
N GLY A 132 8.59 2.52 -20.33
CA GLY A 132 7.70 3.06 -21.36
C GLY A 132 8.46 3.64 -22.55
N PHE A 133 9.54 4.37 -22.29
CA PHE A 133 10.43 4.89 -23.32
C PHE A 133 11.14 3.77 -24.09
N LEU A 134 11.63 2.75 -23.38
CA LEU A 134 12.24 1.57 -24.00
C LEU A 134 11.26 0.87 -24.95
N LEU A 135 10.01 0.67 -24.53
CA LEU A 135 8.96 0.10 -25.37
C LEU A 135 8.68 0.98 -26.59
N ALA A 136 8.63 2.30 -26.44
CA ALA A 136 8.42 3.23 -27.55
C ALA A 136 9.54 3.14 -28.60
N ILE A 137 10.81 3.08 -28.19
CA ILE A 137 11.94 2.87 -29.10
C ILE A 137 11.79 1.54 -29.84
N MET A 138 11.51 0.45 -29.11
CA MET A 138 11.33 -0.88 -29.70
C MET A 138 10.23 -0.90 -30.77
N LEU A 139 9.08 -0.26 -30.50
CA LEU A 139 7.96 -0.18 -31.44
C LEU A 139 8.30 0.69 -32.66
N GLY A 140 8.96 1.83 -32.46
CA GLY A 140 9.42 2.70 -33.56
C GLY A 140 10.42 2.00 -34.48
N LEU A 141 11.34 1.24 -33.88
CA LEU A 141 12.30 0.42 -34.62
C LEU A 141 11.58 -0.63 -35.48
N ASN A 142 10.64 -1.37 -34.90
CA ASN A 142 9.92 -2.42 -35.62
C ASN A 142 8.99 -1.87 -36.72
N SER A 143 8.30 -0.76 -36.45
CA SER A 143 7.30 -0.21 -37.37
C SER A 143 7.89 0.67 -38.48
N TYR A 144 9.05 1.30 -38.26
CA TYR A 144 9.62 2.25 -39.22
C TYR A 144 10.97 1.81 -39.79
N LEU A 145 11.92 1.37 -38.95
CA LEU A 145 13.28 1.05 -39.40
C LEU A 145 13.38 -0.32 -40.07
N LEU A 146 12.89 -1.39 -39.42
CA LEU A 146 13.01 -2.75 -39.97
C LEU A 146 12.33 -2.95 -41.34
N PRO A 147 11.16 -2.34 -41.65
CA PRO A 147 10.52 -2.48 -42.96
C PRO A 147 11.30 -1.84 -44.11
N GLN A 148 12.23 -0.91 -43.82
CA GLN A 148 13.07 -0.26 -44.82
C GLN A 148 14.27 -1.12 -45.22
N LEU A 149 14.55 -2.21 -44.51
CA LEU A 149 15.63 -3.13 -44.84
C LEU A 149 15.18 -4.06 -45.97
N GLU A 150 15.91 -4.01 -47.09
CA GLU A 150 15.60 -4.78 -48.30
C GLU A 150 15.76 -6.30 -48.10
N GLU A 151 16.77 -6.71 -47.33
CA GLU A 151 16.99 -8.13 -46.97
C GLU A 151 16.71 -8.41 -45.49
N ARG A 152 15.83 -9.38 -45.24
CA ARG A 152 15.53 -9.84 -43.87
C ARG A 152 16.52 -10.91 -43.40
N ASN A 153 17.54 -10.47 -42.69
CA ASN A 153 18.58 -11.35 -42.13
C ASN A 153 18.17 -11.97 -40.77
N GLY A 154 18.99 -12.88 -40.22
CA GLY A 154 18.71 -13.51 -38.93
C GLY A 154 18.55 -12.51 -37.76
N VAL A 155 19.25 -11.38 -37.83
CA VAL A 155 19.18 -10.29 -36.83
C VAL A 155 17.82 -9.59 -36.88
N THR A 156 17.27 -9.33 -38.08
CA THR A 156 15.97 -8.64 -38.21
C THR A 156 14.83 -9.49 -37.65
N ARG A 157 14.89 -10.83 -37.81
CA ARG A 157 13.93 -11.75 -37.18
C ARG A 157 13.95 -11.69 -35.65
N ILE A 158 15.13 -11.64 -35.03
CA ILE A 158 15.22 -11.52 -33.55
C ILE A 158 14.60 -10.19 -33.11
N MET A 159 14.87 -9.11 -33.84
CA MET A 159 14.34 -7.78 -33.54
C MET A 159 12.83 -7.67 -33.74
N ASP A 160 12.22 -8.48 -34.62
CA ASP A 160 10.76 -8.57 -34.77
C ASP A 160 10.08 -9.09 -33.50
N TYR A 161 10.69 -10.07 -32.83
CA TYR A 161 10.13 -10.66 -31.62
C TYR A 161 10.49 -9.90 -30.34
N LEU A 162 11.52 -9.05 -30.32
CA LEU A 162 11.96 -8.32 -29.12
C LEU A 162 10.84 -7.52 -28.42
N PRO A 163 10.03 -6.68 -29.13
CA PRO A 163 8.93 -5.96 -28.51
C PRO A 163 7.86 -6.91 -27.93
N ILE A 164 7.56 -7.99 -28.64
CA ILE A 164 6.54 -8.99 -28.24
C ILE A 164 7.02 -9.76 -27.02
N VAL A 165 8.28 -10.19 -26.98
CA VAL A 165 8.89 -10.87 -25.83
C VAL A 165 8.94 -9.94 -24.62
N PHE A 166 9.29 -8.66 -24.80
CA PHE A 166 9.26 -7.68 -23.72
C PHE A 166 7.83 -7.52 -23.17
N LEU A 167 6.83 -7.33 -24.04
CA LEU A 167 5.43 -7.19 -23.62
C LEU A 167 4.89 -8.48 -22.97
N ALA A 168 5.25 -9.64 -23.51
CA ALA A 168 4.94 -10.94 -22.92
C ALA A 168 5.59 -11.11 -21.55
N SER A 169 6.81 -10.62 -21.33
CA SER A 169 7.48 -10.64 -20.02
C SER A 169 6.76 -9.76 -19.00
N VAL A 170 6.27 -8.59 -19.43
CA VAL A 170 5.45 -7.69 -18.59
C VAL A 170 4.13 -8.37 -18.24
N VAL A 171 3.42 -8.95 -19.21
CA VAL A 171 2.17 -9.68 -18.97
C VAL A 171 2.41 -10.90 -18.08
N ALA A 172 3.46 -11.68 -18.31
CA ALA A 172 3.84 -12.82 -17.48
C ALA A 172 4.14 -12.39 -16.03
N SER A 173 4.83 -11.26 -15.83
CA SER A 173 5.07 -10.71 -14.50
C SER A 173 3.77 -10.30 -13.81
N LEU A 174 2.81 -9.75 -14.54
CA LEU A 174 1.52 -9.34 -14.03
C LEU A 174 0.65 -10.56 -13.68
N VAL A 175 0.65 -11.59 -14.53
CA VAL A 175 0.02 -12.88 -14.26
C VAL A 175 0.65 -13.54 -13.04
N LEU A 176 1.97 -13.54 -12.91
CA LEU A 176 2.66 -14.06 -11.74
C LEU A 176 2.22 -13.34 -10.46
N VAL A 177 2.11 -12.01 -10.47
CA VAL A 177 1.59 -11.24 -9.33
C VAL A 177 0.15 -11.63 -9.00
N VAL A 178 -0.71 -11.84 -10.01
CA VAL A 178 -2.10 -12.30 -9.82
C VAL A 178 -2.15 -13.71 -9.22
N LEU A 179 -1.32 -14.63 -9.73
CA LEU A 179 -1.21 -16.00 -9.22
C LEU A 179 -0.70 -16.01 -7.78
N LEU A 180 0.33 -15.23 -7.47
CA LEU A 180 0.84 -15.05 -6.11
C LEU A 180 -0.23 -14.48 -5.18
N LYS A 181 -1.02 -13.50 -5.65
CA LYS A 181 -2.14 -12.94 -4.90
C LYS A 181 -3.25 -13.96 -4.66
N TYR A 182 -3.55 -14.80 -5.65
CA TYR A 182 -4.53 -15.88 -5.54
C TYR A 182 -4.05 -16.97 -4.57
N TRP A 183 -2.79 -17.40 -4.70
CA TRP A 183 -2.14 -18.35 -3.79
C TRP A 183 -2.10 -17.80 -2.36
N TYR A 184 -1.74 -16.53 -2.19
CA TYR A 184 -1.76 -15.84 -0.90
C TYR A 184 -3.17 -15.79 -0.29
N ARG A 185 -4.21 -15.60 -1.11
CA ARG A 185 -5.61 -15.62 -0.63
C ARG A 185 -6.02 -17.00 -0.12
N LYS A 186 -5.59 -18.09 -0.75
CA LYS A 186 -5.90 -19.46 -0.33
C LYS A 186 -5.00 -20.03 0.77
N SER A 187 -3.80 -19.49 0.92
CA SER A 187 -2.83 -19.98 1.90
C SER A 187 -3.05 -19.38 3.29
N GLU A 188 -2.56 -20.06 4.32
CA GLU A 188 -2.39 -19.47 5.64
C GLU A 188 -1.41 -18.29 5.57
N LYS A 189 -1.84 -17.13 6.08
CA LYS A 189 -1.17 -15.86 5.81
C LYS A 189 0.23 -15.81 6.42
N ILE A 190 0.37 -16.25 7.67
CA ILE A 190 1.65 -16.31 8.39
C ILE A 190 2.62 -17.23 7.66
N ARG A 191 2.19 -18.42 7.26
CA ARG A 191 3.03 -19.37 6.51
C ARG A 191 3.41 -18.85 5.12
N ALA A 192 2.48 -18.23 4.41
CA ALA A 192 2.72 -17.66 3.09
C ALA A 192 3.77 -16.53 3.15
N VAL A 193 3.61 -15.58 4.08
CA VAL A 193 4.58 -14.50 4.27
C VAL A 193 5.93 -15.04 4.72
N SER A 194 5.95 -16.04 5.60
CA SER A 194 7.17 -16.71 6.05
C SER A 194 7.95 -17.35 4.89
N LEU A 195 7.27 -17.85 3.86
CA LEU A 195 7.90 -18.35 2.64
C LEU A 195 8.42 -17.21 1.75
N LEU A 196 7.65 -16.14 1.59
CA LEU A 196 8.05 -14.97 0.80
C LEU A 196 9.32 -14.30 1.34
N VAL A 197 9.50 -14.27 2.66
CA VAL A 197 10.68 -13.65 3.30
C VAL A 197 11.97 -14.46 3.08
N ARG A 198 11.88 -15.72 2.66
CA ARG A 198 13.06 -16.52 2.30
C ARG A 198 13.66 -16.15 0.95
N LEU A 199 12.94 -15.39 0.12
CA LEU A 199 13.45 -14.97 -1.18
C LEU A 199 14.64 -14.02 -1.01
N PRO A 200 15.75 -14.24 -1.73
CA PRO A 200 16.87 -13.31 -1.71
C PRO A 200 16.40 -11.93 -2.18
N PHE A 201 16.95 -10.87 -1.58
CA PHE A 201 16.61 -9.47 -1.85
C PHE A 201 15.19 -9.05 -1.45
N LEU A 202 14.16 -9.63 -2.07
CA LEU A 202 12.75 -9.30 -1.82
C LEU A 202 12.35 -9.59 -0.37
N GLY A 203 12.86 -10.68 0.20
CA GLY A 203 12.54 -11.07 1.56
C GLY A 203 12.98 -10.05 2.61
N ARG A 204 14.14 -9.42 2.43
CA ARG A 204 14.63 -8.35 3.31
C ARG A 204 13.75 -7.09 3.23
N LEU A 205 13.30 -6.74 2.03
CA LEU A 205 12.38 -5.60 1.85
C LEU A 205 11.01 -5.88 2.49
N ILE A 206 10.48 -7.10 2.34
CA ILE A 206 9.23 -7.52 2.98
C ILE A 206 9.40 -7.50 4.50
N GLN A 207 10.50 -8.02 5.03
CA GLN A 207 10.78 -8.03 6.46
C GLN A 207 10.86 -6.60 7.03
N LEU A 208 11.54 -5.68 6.35
CA LEU A 208 11.58 -4.26 6.74
C LEU A 208 10.21 -3.60 6.69
N TYR A 209 9.46 -3.81 5.60
CA TYR A 209 8.11 -3.26 5.45
C TYR A 209 7.18 -3.74 6.56
N LEU A 210 7.14 -5.05 6.82
CA LEU A 210 6.27 -5.62 7.84
C LEU A 210 6.70 -5.17 9.23
N THR A 211 8.00 -5.18 9.53
CA THR A 211 8.51 -4.67 10.81
C THR A 211 8.10 -3.21 11.03
N ALA A 212 8.33 -2.35 10.03
CA ALA A 212 7.99 -0.92 10.11
C ALA A 212 6.47 -0.70 10.24
N TYR A 213 5.66 -1.47 9.51
CA TYR A 213 4.21 -1.38 9.55
C TYR A 213 3.66 -1.80 10.92
N TYR A 214 3.98 -3.00 11.40
CA TYR A 214 3.45 -3.51 12.67
C TYR A 214 3.98 -2.74 13.88
N ALA A 215 5.26 -2.36 13.90
CA ALA A 215 5.80 -1.48 14.94
C ALA A 215 5.04 -0.15 14.99
N ARG A 216 4.71 0.45 13.84
CA ARG A 216 3.92 1.68 13.79
C ARG A 216 2.51 1.47 14.33
N GLU A 217 1.80 0.44 13.85
CA GLU A 217 0.42 0.16 14.26
C GLU A 217 0.34 -0.08 15.77
N TRP A 218 1.19 -0.94 16.31
CA TRP A 218 1.24 -1.22 17.74
C TRP A 218 1.68 0.02 18.53
N GLY A 219 2.71 0.73 18.09
CA GLY A 219 3.18 1.95 18.77
C GLY A 219 2.14 3.06 18.81
N ASN A 220 1.33 3.19 17.75
CA ASN A 220 0.20 4.13 17.71
C ASN A 220 -0.89 3.74 18.70
N LEU A 221 -1.33 2.47 18.70
CA LEU A 221 -2.38 1.98 19.58
C LEU A 221 -1.96 2.04 21.06
N ILE A 222 -0.73 1.63 21.38
CA ILE A 222 -0.19 1.67 22.75
C ILE A 222 -0.03 3.12 23.22
N GLY A 223 0.48 4.01 22.38
CA GLY A 223 0.61 5.41 22.75
C GLY A 223 -0.71 6.17 22.83
N GLN A 224 -1.82 5.57 22.41
CA GLN A 224 -3.19 6.05 22.68
C GLN A 224 -3.72 5.54 24.03
N GLY A 225 -2.92 4.80 24.80
CA GLY A 225 -3.29 4.27 26.11
C GLY A 225 -4.00 2.91 26.06
N LEU A 226 -4.01 2.23 24.91
CA LEU A 226 -4.61 0.90 24.81
C LEU A 226 -3.68 -0.17 25.39
N GLU A 227 -4.25 -1.01 26.25
CA GLU A 227 -3.57 -2.18 26.79
C GLU A 227 -3.42 -3.29 25.74
N MET A 228 -2.37 -4.11 25.87
CA MET A 228 -2.04 -5.17 24.91
C MET A 228 -3.19 -6.14 24.62
N PRO A 229 -3.99 -6.63 25.60
CA PRO A 229 -5.12 -7.53 25.31
C PRO A 229 -6.18 -6.87 24.42
N ARG A 230 -6.46 -5.58 24.63
CA ARG A 230 -7.41 -4.83 23.80
C ARG A 230 -6.87 -4.65 22.39
N ILE A 231 -5.58 -4.37 22.24
CA ILE A 231 -4.92 -4.28 20.94
C ILE A 231 -5.07 -5.61 20.19
N ILE A 232 -4.75 -6.73 20.83
CA ILE A 232 -4.85 -8.07 20.23
C ILE A 232 -6.28 -8.37 19.77
N HIS A 233 -7.29 -8.04 20.58
CA HIS A 233 -8.70 -8.17 20.18
C HIS A 233 -9.01 -7.33 18.93
N LEU A 234 -8.56 -6.07 18.88
CA LEU A 234 -8.73 -5.22 17.70
C LEU A 234 -8.02 -5.79 16.48
N MET A 235 -6.89 -6.46 16.64
CA MET A 235 -6.18 -7.12 15.55
C MET A 235 -7.03 -8.23 14.92
N GLN A 236 -7.73 -9.02 15.74
CA GLN A 236 -8.57 -10.13 15.30
C GLN A 236 -9.78 -9.65 14.48
N GLU A 237 -10.26 -8.43 14.70
CA GLU A 237 -11.40 -7.84 13.98
C GLU A 237 -11.02 -7.13 12.68
N GLN A 238 -9.72 -6.94 12.39
CA GLN A 238 -9.28 -6.23 11.19
C GLN A 238 -9.55 -6.99 9.89
N GLN A 239 -9.90 -6.26 8.82
CA GLN A 239 -10.04 -6.80 7.46
C GLN A 239 -8.74 -7.37 6.88
N SER A 240 -7.59 -6.94 7.40
CA SER A 240 -6.29 -7.45 6.94
C SER A 240 -6.10 -8.87 7.45
N ALA A 241 -6.16 -9.85 6.55
CA ALA A 241 -6.07 -11.27 6.90
C ALA A 241 -4.76 -11.62 7.64
N LEU A 242 -3.63 -10.96 7.33
CA LEU A 242 -2.38 -11.18 8.04
C LEU A 242 -2.45 -10.63 9.47
N PHE A 243 -2.99 -9.41 9.62
CA PHE A 243 -3.11 -8.74 10.92
C PHE A 243 -4.04 -9.53 11.85
N CYS A 244 -5.17 -10.02 11.31
CA CYS A 244 -6.09 -10.91 12.01
C CYS A 244 -5.44 -12.25 12.41
N SER A 245 -4.70 -12.90 11.49
CA SER A 245 -4.01 -14.15 11.83
C SER A 245 -2.95 -13.98 12.93
N ILE A 246 -2.19 -12.88 12.90
CA ILE A 246 -1.19 -12.57 13.93
C ILE A 246 -1.88 -12.26 15.26
N GLY A 247 -2.98 -11.50 15.25
CA GLY A 247 -3.79 -11.24 16.45
C GLY A 247 -4.38 -12.52 17.05
N THR A 248 -4.74 -13.50 16.21
CA THR A 248 -5.27 -14.79 16.68
C THR A 248 -4.18 -15.62 17.36
N GLU A 249 -3.00 -15.76 16.74
CA GLU A 249 -1.87 -16.47 17.35
C GLU A 249 -1.36 -15.79 18.63
N LEU A 250 -1.29 -14.44 18.65
CA LEU A 250 -0.90 -13.67 19.83
C LEU A 250 -1.91 -13.78 20.97
N GLY A 251 -3.22 -13.80 20.68
CA GLY A 251 -4.26 -14.02 21.68
C GLY A 251 -4.12 -15.38 22.35
N LEU A 252 -3.96 -16.44 21.54
CA LEU A 252 -3.72 -17.79 22.05
C LEU A 252 -2.41 -17.91 22.86
N ALA A 253 -1.39 -17.13 22.52
CA ALA A 253 -0.13 -17.08 23.26
C ALA A 253 -0.31 -16.38 24.61
N LEU A 254 -1.05 -15.26 24.62
CA LEU A 254 -1.37 -14.51 25.83
C LEU A 254 -2.18 -15.36 26.83
N ASP A 255 -3.18 -16.09 26.34
CA ASP A 255 -3.99 -17.02 27.17
C ASP A 255 -3.14 -18.13 27.82
N LYS A 256 -2.02 -18.47 27.19
CA LYS A 256 -1.05 -19.47 27.69
C LYS A 256 0.04 -18.84 28.59
N GLY A 257 -0.03 -17.54 28.87
CA GLY A 257 0.97 -16.81 29.66
C GLY A 257 2.31 -16.61 28.94
N ILE A 258 2.36 -16.76 27.61
CA ILE A 258 3.57 -16.51 26.83
C ILE A 258 3.70 -15.00 26.61
N ALA A 259 4.89 -14.45 26.88
CA ALA A 259 5.15 -13.04 26.72
C ALA A 259 5.07 -12.60 25.24
N PHE A 260 4.63 -11.37 25.00
CA PHE A 260 4.34 -10.87 23.66
C PHE A 260 5.59 -10.81 22.78
N GLU A 261 6.68 -10.27 23.31
CA GLU A 261 7.99 -10.16 22.69
C GLU A 261 8.57 -11.54 22.35
N GLU A 262 8.34 -12.54 23.20
CA GLU A 262 8.80 -13.91 22.98
C GLU A 262 8.08 -14.55 21.79
N HIS A 263 6.77 -14.34 21.70
CA HIS A 263 5.99 -14.85 20.58
C HIS A 263 6.31 -14.11 19.27
N VAL A 264 6.46 -12.78 19.32
CA VAL A 264 6.84 -11.96 18.16
C VAL A 264 8.19 -12.40 17.57
N LYS A 265 9.15 -12.80 18.41
CA LYS A 265 10.47 -13.30 18.00
C LYS A 265 10.41 -14.54 17.10
N ARG A 266 9.32 -15.33 17.17
CA ARG A 266 9.14 -16.57 16.40
C ARG A 266 8.77 -16.32 14.95
N TYR A 267 8.26 -15.13 14.61
CA TYR A 267 7.89 -14.80 13.24
C TYR A 267 9.13 -14.51 12.38
N PRO A 268 9.40 -15.28 11.32
CA PRO A 268 10.59 -15.11 10.48
C PRO A 268 10.53 -13.85 9.61
N PHE A 269 9.34 -13.25 9.47
CA PHE A 269 9.10 -12.06 8.67
C PHE A 269 9.20 -10.74 9.46
N PHE A 270 9.51 -10.79 10.75
CA PHE A 270 9.91 -9.62 11.53
C PHE A 270 11.42 -9.60 11.72
N LYS A 271 11.99 -8.40 11.86
CA LYS A 271 13.37 -8.25 12.32
C LYS A 271 13.46 -8.75 13.77
N LYS A 272 14.55 -9.42 14.11
CA LYS A 272 14.76 -9.96 15.47
C LYS A 272 14.80 -8.84 16.51
N GLU A 273 15.29 -7.69 16.08
CA GLU A 273 15.37 -6.44 16.80
C GLU A 273 13.99 -5.93 17.24
N LEU A 274 12.90 -6.25 16.53
CA LEU A 274 11.55 -5.85 16.93
C LEU A 274 11.17 -6.41 18.30
N SER A 275 11.45 -7.69 18.55
CA SER A 275 11.20 -8.33 19.84
C SER A 275 11.99 -7.64 20.97
N LEU A 276 13.26 -7.30 20.71
CA LEU A 276 14.10 -6.57 21.66
C LEU A 276 13.58 -5.15 21.95
N MET A 277 13.09 -4.44 20.93
CA MET A 277 12.50 -3.11 21.10
C MET A 277 11.21 -3.17 21.92
N ILE A 278 10.43 -4.25 21.79
CA ILE A 278 9.25 -4.45 22.60
C ILE A 278 9.63 -4.70 24.06
N GLU A 279 10.56 -5.63 24.30
CA GLU A 279 11.07 -5.96 25.64
C GLU A 279 11.60 -4.69 26.34
N TYR A 280 12.48 -3.94 25.68
CA TYR A 280 13.06 -2.71 26.21
C TYR A 280 12.00 -1.63 26.47
N GLY A 281 11.06 -1.45 25.54
CA GLY A 281 9.99 -0.46 25.65
C GLY A 281 9.02 -0.74 26.79
N GLN A 282 8.73 -2.02 27.08
CA GLN A 282 7.90 -2.43 28.21
C GLN A 282 8.59 -2.11 29.55
N VAL A 283 9.87 -2.45 29.69
CA VAL A 283 10.63 -2.21 30.93
C VAL A 283 10.73 -0.72 31.28
N LYS A 284 10.65 0.16 30.28
CA LYS A 284 10.78 1.62 30.45
C LYS A 284 9.44 2.37 30.44
N ASP A 285 8.31 1.68 30.42
CA ASP A 285 6.96 2.26 30.29
C ASP A 285 6.81 3.23 29.10
N LYS A 286 7.59 3.00 28.02
CA LYS A 286 7.67 3.87 26.83
C LYS A 286 7.46 3.14 25.52
N LEU A 287 6.92 1.91 25.58
CA LEU A 287 6.75 1.02 24.43
C LEU A 287 6.12 1.69 23.21
N GLY A 288 5.05 2.47 23.40
CA GLY A 288 4.38 3.16 22.31
C GLY A 288 5.28 4.16 21.57
N HIS A 289 6.14 4.88 22.29
CA HIS A 289 7.09 5.81 21.71
C HIS A 289 8.24 5.08 20.99
N GLU A 290 8.86 4.11 21.66
CA GLU A 290 9.99 3.33 21.11
C GLU A 290 9.60 2.61 19.82
N LEU A 291 8.42 1.98 19.77
CA LEU A 291 7.94 1.31 18.56
C LEU A 291 7.70 2.27 17.39
N ARG A 292 7.24 3.50 17.65
CA ARG A 292 7.07 4.50 16.60
C ARG A 292 8.41 5.00 16.07
N LEU A 293 9.38 5.24 16.95
CA LEU A 293 10.73 5.62 16.58
C LEU A 293 11.40 4.51 15.75
N TYR A 294 11.34 3.27 16.23
CA TYR A 294 11.88 2.12 15.52
C TYR A 294 11.18 1.89 14.16
N ALA A 295 9.88 2.16 14.08
CA ALA A 295 9.16 2.12 12.81
C ALA A 295 9.66 3.18 11.82
N ASP A 296 9.99 4.39 12.28
CA ASP A 296 10.58 5.44 11.43
C ASP A 296 11.93 5.00 10.86
N GLU A 297 12.81 4.44 11.69
CA GLU A 297 14.10 3.90 11.25
C GLU A 297 13.94 2.78 10.23
N CYS A 298 13.02 1.82 10.47
CA CYS A 298 12.77 0.73 9.54
C CYS A 298 12.19 1.23 8.21
N TRP A 299 11.35 2.27 8.23
CA TRP A 299 10.85 2.89 7.01
C TRP A 299 11.95 3.58 6.23
N GLU A 300 12.85 4.29 6.90
CA GLU A 300 14.01 4.90 6.28
C GLU A 300 14.91 3.85 5.63
N GLU A 301 15.27 2.79 6.36
CA GLU A 301 16.06 1.68 5.85
C GLU A 301 15.38 1.00 4.64
N PHE A 302 14.06 0.77 4.72
CA PHE A 302 13.26 0.24 3.62
C PHE A 302 13.39 1.12 2.37
N PHE A 303 13.22 2.43 2.50
CA PHE A 303 13.28 3.35 1.37
C PHE A 303 14.70 3.48 0.80
N VAL A 304 15.74 3.50 1.63
CA VAL A 304 17.13 3.51 1.16
C VAL A 304 17.40 2.28 0.28
N ARG A 305 17.04 1.09 0.77
CA ARG A 305 17.23 -0.15 0.01
C ARG A 305 16.36 -0.18 -1.25
N LEU A 306 15.11 0.24 -1.16
CA LEU A 306 14.20 0.29 -2.31
C LEU A 306 14.74 1.24 -3.39
N THR A 307 15.21 2.43 -3.02
CA THR A 307 15.79 3.39 -3.96
C THR A 307 17.07 2.83 -4.61
N ALA A 308 17.99 2.24 -3.83
CA ALA A 308 19.20 1.61 -4.38
C ALA A 308 18.86 0.48 -5.38
N SER A 309 17.82 -0.30 -5.07
CA SER A 309 17.30 -1.34 -5.96
C SER A 309 16.81 -0.77 -7.29
N MET A 310 16.08 0.33 -7.24
CA MET A 310 15.56 0.98 -8.44
C MET A 310 16.65 1.70 -9.26
N GLN A 311 17.71 2.20 -8.61
CA GLN A 311 18.84 2.82 -9.30
C GLN A 311 19.61 1.85 -10.20
N LEU A 312 19.65 0.54 -9.87
CA LEU A 312 20.26 -0.48 -10.73
C LEU A 312 19.49 -0.72 -12.03
N ILE A 313 18.21 -0.35 -12.11
CA ILE A 313 17.40 -0.50 -13.32
C ILE A 313 17.94 0.41 -14.43
N GLN A 314 18.42 1.61 -14.10
CA GLN A 314 18.94 2.57 -15.07
C GLN A 314 20.11 2.03 -15.92
N PRO A 315 21.24 1.56 -15.33
CA PRO A 315 22.35 1.03 -16.11
C PRO A 315 21.97 -0.23 -16.89
N LEU A 316 21.06 -1.07 -16.37
CA LEU A 316 20.56 -2.24 -17.10
C LEU A 316 19.80 -1.83 -18.37
N VAL A 317 18.93 -0.82 -18.28
CA VAL A 317 18.21 -0.32 -19.44
C VAL A 317 19.17 0.31 -20.45
N PHE A 318 20.17 1.10 -20.01
CA PHE A 318 21.14 1.67 -20.94
C PHE A 318 22.02 0.63 -21.62
N MET A 319 22.46 -0.40 -20.89
CA MET A 319 23.15 -1.54 -21.50
C MET A 319 22.28 -2.21 -22.55
N PHE A 320 20.99 -2.40 -22.24
CA PHE A 320 20.04 -2.98 -23.19
C PHE A 320 19.80 -2.09 -24.42
N VAL A 321 19.70 -0.77 -24.26
CA VAL A 321 19.60 0.19 -25.38
C VAL A 321 20.87 0.18 -26.22
N ALA A 322 22.06 0.12 -25.61
CA ALA A 322 23.32 0.03 -26.35
C ALA A 322 23.37 -1.27 -27.19
N LEU A 323 22.95 -2.39 -26.60
CA LEU A 323 22.83 -3.66 -27.31
C LEU A 323 21.84 -3.55 -28.49
N LEU A 324 20.70 -2.91 -28.31
CA LEU A 324 19.74 -2.66 -29.41
C LEU A 324 20.39 -1.88 -30.54
N ILE A 325 21.15 -0.82 -30.25
CA ILE A 325 21.83 -0.02 -31.27
C ILE A 325 22.80 -0.89 -32.07
N VAL A 326 23.63 -1.71 -31.40
CA VAL A 326 24.55 -2.63 -32.08
C VAL A 326 23.81 -3.61 -32.98
N LEU A 327 22.68 -4.17 -32.52
CA LEU A 327 21.85 -5.06 -33.34
C LEU A 327 21.26 -4.35 -34.57
N ILE A 328 20.86 -3.07 -34.44
CA ILE A 328 20.42 -2.26 -35.59
C ILE A 328 21.55 -2.13 -36.62
N TYR A 329 22.75 -1.73 -36.17
CA TYR A 329 23.90 -1.58 -37.08
C TYR A 329 24.24 -2.88 -37.77
N ALA A 330 24.21 -4.01 -37.04
CA ALA A 330 24.41 -5.33 -37.62
C ALA A 330 23.32 -5.67 -38.65
N ALA A 331 22.04 -5.40 -38.35
CA ALA A 331 20.94 -5.64 -39.28
C ALA A 331 21.05 -4.82 -40.57
N MET A 332 21.59 -3.60 -40.50
CA MET A 332 21.79 -2.72 -41.66
C MET A 332 23.04 -3.06 -42.48
N LEU A 333 24.16 -3.37 -41.82
CA LEU A 333 25.45 -3.56 -42.50
C LEU A 333 25.64 -4.98 -43.04
N LEU A 334 25.06 -6.01 -42.40
CA LEU A 334 25.24 -7.40 -42.84
C LEU A 334 24.82 -7.62 -44.32
N PRO A 335 23.65 -7.14 -44.78
CA PRO A 335 23.27 -7.24 -46.20
C PRO A 335 24.29 -6.58 -47.14
N ILE A 336 24.78 -5.38 -46.77
CA ILE A 336 25.77 -4.64 -47.58
C ILE A 336 27.03 -5.48 -47.80
N TYR A 337 27.55 -6.11 -46.75
CA TYR A 337 28.75 -6.96 -46.87
C TYR A 337 28.49 -8.23 -47.67
N GLN A 338 27.31 -8.85 -47.51
CA GLN A 338 26.94 -10.05 -48.28
C GLN A 338 26.86 -9.77 -49.79
N HIS A 339 26.48 -8.56 -50.19
CA HIS A 339 26.48 -8.16 -51.61
C HIS A 339 27.86 -7.73 -52.14
N MET A 340 28.86 -7.49 -51.29
CA MET A 340 30.23 -7.16 -51.72
C MET A 340 31.12 -8.41 -51.90
N GLU A 341 30.75 -9.56 -51.34
CA GLU A 341 31.48 -10.84 -51.47
C GLU A 341 31.07 -11.66 -52.72
N VAL A 342 30.30 -11.07 -53.64
CA VAL A 342 30.01 -11.62 -54.98
C VAL A 342 30.64 -10.73 -56.03
#